data_AF-A0A2M7NCF7-F1
#
_entry.id   AF-A0A2M7NCF7-F1
#
_cell.length_a   1.000
_cell.length_b   1.000
_cell.length_c   1.000
_cell.angle_alpha   90.00
_cell.angle_beta   90.00
_cell.angle_gamma   90.00
#
_symmetry.space_group_name_H-M   'P 1'
#
loop_
_entity.id
_entity.type
_entity.pdbx_description
1 polymer ?
#
loop_
_entity_poly.entity_id
_entity_poly.type
_entity_poly.pdbx_seq_one_letter_code
_entity_poly.pdbx_strand_id
1 'polypeptide(L)'
;VEIYKPKIDVRYSVDEVVSHDENAIQSTPVDSASNILLMVSNVDVVGIDEAQFFDEALLDVCNKLANNGVRVIVAGLDMDFMGKPFGPMPAILAAAEYVTKVHAICMHCGNLAHYSYRKVESNKLVLLGETLEYEPLCRDCYNKIKK
;
A
#
# COMPACT_ATOMS: atom_id res chain seq x y z
N VAL A 1 19.15 5.75 0.22
CA VAL A 1 17.75 5.26 0.35
C VAL A 1 17.11 5.44 -1.01
N GLU A 2 16.50 4.39 -1.55
CA GLU A 2 15.71 4.45 -2.78
C GLU A 2 14.26 4.08 -2.48
N ILE A 3 13.31 4.71 -3.16
CA ILE A 3 11.88 4.45 -2.98
C ILE A 3 11.30 4.06 -4.33
N TYR A 4 10.47 3.02 -4.34
CA TYR A 4 9.80 2.49 -5.52
C TYR A 4 8.29 2.52 -5.30
N LYS A 5 7.56 2.76 -6.39
CA LYS A 5 6.11 2.70 -6.38
C LYS A 5 5.59 2.04 -7.67
N PRO A 6 4.41 1.42 -7.66
CA PRO A 6 3.88 0.78 -8.85
C PRO A 6 3.40 1.85 -9.82
N LYS A 7 3.74 1.70 -11.10
CA LYS A 7 3.40 2.70 -12.15
C LYS A 7 1.91 2.91 -12.35
N ILE A 8 1.08 1.96 -11.92
CA ILE A 8 -0.38 2.11 -11.91
C ILE A 8 -0.84 3.22 -10.96
N ASP A 9 -0.03 3.60 -9.97
CA ASP A 9 -0.39 4.68 -9.05
C ASP A 9 0.11 6.05 -9.52
N VAL A 10 -0.81 6.79 -10.14
CA VAL A 10 -0.63 8.15 -10.66
C VAL A 10 -1.46 9.20 -9.90
N ARG A 11 -1.97 8.89 -8.69
CA ARG A 11 -2.92 9.76 -7.97
C ARG A 11 -2.36 11.15 -7.65
N TYR A 12 -1.09 11.24 -7.25
CA TYR A 12 -0.49 12.50 -6.81
C TYR A 12 0.60 13.04 -7.75
N SER A 13 1.42 12.17 -8.30
CA SER A 13 2.52 12.52 -9.22
C SER A 13 2.93 11.26 -9.99
N VAL A 14 3.53 11.40 -11.17
CA VAL A 14 4.15 10.24 -11.85
C VAL A 14 5.41 9.83 -11.09
N ASP A 15 6.22 10.78 -10.61
CA ASP A 15 7.60 10.54 -10.15
C ASP A 15 7.80 10.67 -8.62
N GLU A 16 6.76 10.97 -7.85
CA GLU A 16 6.89 11.16 -6.40
C GLU A 16 5.89 10.32 -5.60
N VAL A 17 6.31 9.90 -4.39
CA VAL A 17 5.43 9.45 -3.33
C VAL A 17 5.07 10.68 -2.52
N VAL A 18 3.79 11.07 -2.59
CA VAL A 18 3.24 12.21 -1.88
C VAL A 18 2.30 11.66 -0.84
N SER A 19 2.59 11.95 0.43
CA SER A 19 1.65 11.67 1.50
C SER A 19 0.48 12.65 1.43
N HIS A 20 -0.66 12.24 2.00
CA HIS A 20 -1.82 13.13 2.16
C HIS A 20 -1.52 14.39 3.00
N ASP A 21 -0.40 14.41 3.74
CA ASP A 21 0.08 15.54 4.54
C ASP A 21 1.13 16.41 3.80
N GLU A 22 1.12 16.39 2.45
CA GLU A 22 1.96 17.21 1.56
C GLU A 22 3.49 17.01 1.68
N ASN A 23 3.96 16.02 2.46
CA ASN A 23 5.36 15.60 2.41
C ASN A 23 5.58 14.71 1.18
N ALA A 24 6.53 15.10 0.32
CA ALA A 24 6.91 14.38 -0.88
C ALA A 24 8.35 13.84 -0.78
N ILE A 25 8.54 12.57 -1.15
CA ILE A 25 9.86 11.99 -1.34
C ILE A 25 9.94 11.44 -2.77
N GLN A 26 11.05 11.69 -3.44
CA GLN A 26 11.27 11.17 -4.79
C GLN A 26 11.17 9.64 -4.81
N SER A 27 10.46 9.12 -5.81
CA SER A 27 10.21 7.69 -5.97
C SER A 27 10.37 7.27 -7.42
N THR A 28 10.77 6.03 -7.65
CA THR A 28 10.93 5.48 -8.99
C THR A 28 9.73 4.61 -9.34
N PRO A 29 8.91 4.99 -10.33
CA PRO A 29 7.80 4.16 -10.80
C PRO A 29 8.32 2.92 -11.52
N VAL A 30 7.77 1.76 -11.20
CA VAL A 30 8.15 0.48 -11.80
C VAL A 30 6.93 -0.29 -12.30
N ASP A 31 7.08 -0.98 -13.43
CA ASP A 31 6.02 -1.77 -14.06
C ASP A 31 5.77 -3.11 -13.35
N SER A 32 6.79 -3.67 -12.66
CA SER A 32 6.70 -4.93 -11.92
C SER A 32 7.66 -4.93 -10.74
N ALA A 33 7.42 -5.80 -9.75
CA ALA A 33 8.30 -5.89 -8.58
C ALA A 33 9.72 -6.33 -8.97
N SER A 34 9.85 -7.19 -9.97
CA SER A 34 11.15 -7.70 -10.44
C SER A 34 12.06 -6.60 -10.97
N ASN A 35 11.50 -5.50 -11.51
CA ASN A 35 12.31 -4.37 -11.99
C ASN A 35 13.08 -3.69 -10.87
N ILE A 36 12.59 -3.74 -9.62
CA ILE A 36 13.28 -3.17 -8.45
C ILE A 36 14.68 -3.77 -8.33
N LEU A 37 14.83 -5.09 -8.51
CA LEU A 37 16.15 -5.76 -8.42
C LEU A 37 17.12 -5.34 -9.52
N LEU A 38 16.62 -4.86 -10.66
CA LEU A 38 17.46 -4.38 -11.78
C LEU A 38 17.92 -2.94 -11.57
N MET A 39 17.16 -2.16 -10.80
CA MET A 39 17.39 -0.73 -10.59
C MET A 39 18.16 -0.45 -9.31
N VAL A 40 17.92 -1.24 -8.26
CA VAL A 40 18.59 -1.10 -6.97
C VAL A 40 20.09 -1.27 -7.13
N SER A 41 20.85 -0.27 -6.68
CA SER A 41 22.32 -0.31 -6.73
C SER A 41 22.93 0.42 -5.53
N ASN A 42 23.72 -0.30 -4.73
CA ASN A 42 24.50 0.25 -3.61
C ASN A 42 23.70 1.12 -2.62
N VAL A 43 22.60 0.59 -2.08
CA VAL A 43 21.78 1.26 -1.06
C VAL A 43 21.59 0.43 0.20
N ASP A 44 21.56 1.10 1.35
CA ASP A 44 21.29 0.46 2.64
C ASP A 44 19.80 0.24 2.91
N VAL A 45 18.93 1.03 2.27
CA VAL A 45 17.47 1.03 2.52
C VAL A 45 16.70 1.17 1.22
N VAL A 46 15.69 0.31 1.05
CA VAL A 46 14.71 0.35 -0.04
C VAL A 46 13.30 0.52 0.54
N GLY A 47 12.61 1.57 0.13
CA GLY A 47 11.19 1.80 0.40
C GLY A 47 10.33 1.32 -0.78
N ILE A 48 9.21 0.67 -0.48
CA ILE A 48 8.24 0.22 -1.48
C ILE A 48 6.88 0.72 -1.01
N ASP A 49 6.30 1.67 -1.75
CA ASP A 49 4.99 2.21 -1.44
C ASP A 49 3.89 1.56 -2.28
N GLU A 50 2.66 1.62 -1.79
CA GLU A 50 1.46 1.13 -2.48
C GLU A 50 1.59 -0.34 -2.93
N ALA A 51 2.23 -1.14 -2.07
CA ALA A 51 2.67 -2.50 -2.31
C ALA A 51 1.57 -3.46 -2.76
N GLN A 52 0.31 -3.19 -2.37
CA GLN A 52 -0.84 -4.01 -2.75
C GLN A 52 -1.11 -4.05 -4.26
N PHE A 53 -0.57 -3.09 -5.02
CA PHE A 53 -0.72 -3.05 -6.48
C PHE A 53 0.39 -3.78 -7.24
N PHE A 54 1.41 -4.29 -6.55
CA PHE A 54 2.42 -5.16 -7.16
C PHE A 54 1.91 -6.59 -7.32
N ASP A 55 2.65 -7.37 -8.10
CA ASP A 55 2.45 -8.81 -8.25
C ASP A 55 3.02 -9.60 -7.06
N GLU A 56 2.69 -10.90 -7.01
CA GLU A 56 3.15 -11.82 -5.96
C GLU A 56 4.68 -11.98 -5.91
N ALA A 57 5.40 -11.61 -6.98
CA ALA A 57 6.86 -11.65 -7.01
C ALA A 57 7.48 -10.63 -6.04
N LEU A 58 6.72 -9.65 -5.55
CA LEU A 58 7.20 -8.67 -4.58
C LEU A 58 7.75 -9.31 -3.30
N LEU A 59 7.17 -10.42 -2.83
CA LEU A 59 7.68 -11.14 -1.67
C LEU A 59 9.12 -11.63 -1.89
N ASP A 60 9.38 -12.26 -3.04
CA ASP A 60 10.71 -12.78 -3.39
C ASP A 60 11.73 -11.64 -3.56
N VAL A 61 11.30 -10.50 -4.10
CA VAL A 61 12.12 -9.30 -4.22
C VAL A 61 12.52 -8.78 -2.84
N CYS A 62 11.56 -8.63 -1.92
CA CYS A 62 11.81 -8.19 -0.56
C CYS A 62 12.81 -9.11 0.15
N ASN A 63 12.58 -10.43 0.07
CA ASN A 63 13.47 -11.43 0.69
C ASN A 63 14.88 -11.39 0.10
N LYS A 64 15.03 -11.25 -1.22
CA LYS A 64 16.36 -11.15 -1.86
C LYS A 64 17.12 -9.91 -1.38
N LEU A 65 16.45 -8.75 -1.32
CA LEU A 65 17.06 -7.52 -0.83
C LEU A 65 17.47 -7.64 0.64
N ALA A 66 16.56 -8.14 1.50
CA ALA A 66 16.82 -8.35 2.92
C ALA A 66 17.99 -9.33 3.17
N ASN A 67 18.02 -10.45 2.45
CA ASN A 67 19.11 -11.43 2.53
C ASN A 67 20.47 -10.86 2.09
N ASN A 68 20.47 -9.82 1.24
CA ASN A 68 21.67 -9.11 0.83
C ASN A 68 22.06 -7.96 1.78
N GLY A 69 21.43 -7.87 2.95
CA GLY A 69 21.74 -6.87 3.97
C GLY A 69 21.05 -5.51 3.77
N VAL A 70 20.13 -5.40 2.80
CA VAL A 70 19.36 -4.17 2.56
C VAL A 70 18.15 -4.13 3.49
N ARG A 71 17.93 -3.01 4.19
CA ARG A 71 16.70 -2.80 4.95
C ARG A 71 15.54 -2.50 3.99
N VAL A 72 14.52 -3.35 3.97
CA VAL A 72 13.33 -3.14 3.16
C VAL A 72 12.19 -2.59 4.02
N ILE A 73 11.55 -1.52 3.57
CA ILE A 73 10.36 -0.92 4.20
C ILE A 73 9.22 -0.97 3.19
N VAL A 74 8.14 -1.67 3.52
CA VAL A 74 6.99 -1.84 2.64
C VAL A 74 5.77 -1.15 3.25
N ALA A 75 5.10 -0.32 2.46
CA ALA A 75 3.85 0.34 2.80
C ALA A 75 2.76 -0.03 1.78
N GLY A 76 1.53 -0.19 2.25
CA GLY A 76 0.40 -0.55 1.41
C GLY A 76 -0.86 -0.89 2.19
N LEU A 77 -1.98 -1.00 1.49
CA LEU A 77 -3.27 -1.42 2.05
C LEU A 77 -3.28 -2.93 2.26
N ASP A 78 -3.51 -3.38 3.49
CA ASP A 78 -3.61 -4.82 3.79
C ASP A 78 -4.93 -5.45 3.33
N MET A 79 -5.97 -4.64 3.16
CA MET A 79 -7.29 -5.06 2.68
C MET A 79 -7.85 -4.14 1.59
N ASP A 80 -8.63 -4.72 0.68
CA ASP A 80 -9.42 -3.99 -0.32
C ASP A 80 -10.69 -3.37 0.31
N PHE A 81 -11.43 -2.63 -0.51
CA PHE A 81 -12.68 -1.99 -0.07
C PHE A 81 -13.79 -2.99 0.34
N MET A 82 -13.66 -4.26 -0.06
CA MET A 82 -14.58 -5.34 0.31
C MET A 82 -14.20 -5.99 1.65
N GLY A 83 -13.06 -5.60 2.23
CA GLY A 83 -12.48 -6.18 3.44
C GLY A 83 -11.75 -7.50 3.21
N LYS A 84 -11.34 -7.78 1.96
CA LYS A 84 -10.55 -8.96 1.60
C LYS A 84 -9.07 -8.62 1.58
N PRO A 85 -8.17 -9.58 1.82
CA PRO A 85 -6.74 -9.34 1.72
C PRO A 85 -6.34 -8.83 0.32
N PHE A 86 -5.44 -7.84 0.25
CA PHE A 86 -5.14 -7.13 -1.00
C PHE A 86 -3.74 -7.48 -1.54
N GLY A 87 -3.71 -8.11 -2.72
CA GLY A 87 -2.48 -8.35 -3.46
C GLY A 87 -1.47 -9.18 -2.65
N PRO A 88 -0.17 -8.88 -2.75
CA PRO A 88 0.88 -9.64 -2.07
C PRO A 88 0.99 -9.35 -0.56
N MET A 89 0.23 -8.37 -0.05
CA MET A 89 0.34 -7.92 1.34
C MET A 89 0.21 -9.03 2.39
N PRO A 90 -0.69 -10.03 2.26
CA PRO A 90 -0.82 -11.07 3.28
C PRO A 90 0.45 -11.90 3.44
N ALA A 91 1.13 -12.20 2.33
CA ALA A 91 2.36 -12.97 2.34
C ALA A 91 3.53 -12.13 2.87
N ILE A 92 3.58 -10.84 2.51
CA ILE A 92 4.58 -9.89 3.02
C ILE A 92 4.45 -9.73 4.53
N LEU A 93 3.22 -9.54 5.05
CA LEU A 93 2.95 -9.43 6.49
C LEU A 93 3.35 -10.69 7.25
N ALA A 94 3.23 -11.87 6.65
CA ALA A 94 3.62 -13.13 7.28
C ALA A 94 5.14 -13.33 7.31
N ALA A 95 5.87 -12.77 6.34
CA ALA A 95 7.32 -12.92 6.21
C ALA A 95 8.12 -11.82 6.93
N ALA A 96 7.55 -10.63 7.11
CA ALA A 96 8.25 -9.46 7.65
C ALA A 96 8.69 -9.64 9.11
N GLU A 97 9.90 -9.19 9.45
CA GLU A 97 10.40 -9.18 10.82
C GLU A 97 9.62 -8.20 11.72
N TYR A 98 9.12 -7.12 11.15
CA TYR A 98 8.33 -6.10 11.85
C TYR A 98 7.08 -5.73 11.07
N VAL A 99 5.94 -5.76 11.74
CA VAL A 99 4.65 -5.36 11.18
C VAL A 99 4.05 -4.25 12.04
N THR A 100 3.81 -3.09 11.42
CA THR A 100 3.06 -1.99 12.04
C THR A 100 1.75 -1.80 11.29
N LYS A 101 0.62 -2.11 11.93
CA LYS A 101 -0.70 -1.86 11.37
C LYS A 101 -1.20 -0.51 11.86
N VAL A 102 -1.31 0.46 10.94
CA VAL A 102 -1.82 1.80 11.25
C VAL A 102 -3.35 1.82 11.16
N HIS A 103 -3.95 2.70 11.95
CA HIS A 103 -5.40 2.87 12.01
C HIS A 103 -5.75 4.33 11.75
N ALA A 104 -6.74 4.55 10.89
CA ALA A 104 -7.40 5.84 10.75
C ALA A 104 -8.49 6.00 11.83
N ILE A 105 -9.17 7.14 11.84
CA ILE A 105 -10.33 7.40 12.68
C ILE A 105 -11.61 7.15 11.88
N CYS A 106 -12.55 6.41 12.46
CA CYS A 106 -13.83 6.11 11.83
C CYS A 106 -14.65 7.39 11.67
N MET A 107 -15.00 7.75 10.44
CA MET A 107 -15.77 8.97 10.16
C MET A 107 -17.21 8.93 10.71
N HIS A 108 -17.73 7.77 11.08
CA HIS A 108 -19.10 7.63 11.58
C HIS A 108 -19.21 7.65 13.10
N CYS A 109 -18.17 7.24 13.83
CA CYS A 109 -18.27 7.07 15.27
C CYS A 109 -17.01 7.46 16.07
N GLY A 110 -15.92 7.85 15.43
CA GLY A 110 -14.67 8.25 16.09
C GLY A 110 -13.80 7.11 16.63
N ASN A 111 -14.26 5.85 16.58
CA ASN A 111 -13.44 4.69 16.94
C ASN A 111 -12.32 4.44 15.92
N LEU A 112 -11.36 3.55 16.25
CA LEU A 112 -10.35 3.11 15.29
C LEU A 112 -11.00 2.47 14.04
N ALA A 113 -10.54 2.94 12.88
CA ALA A 113 -10.97 2.43 11.58
C ALA A 113 -10.07 1.31 11.08
N HIS A 114 -10.70 0.35 10.40
CA HIS A 114 -10.04 -0.83 9.84
C HIS A 114 -10.38 -1.05 8.36
N TYR A 115 -11.38 -0.36 7.82
CA TYR A 115 -11.88 -0.57 6.47
C TYR A 115 -11.84 0.72 5.68
N SER A 116 -11.38 0.63 4.44
CA SER A 116 -11.54 1.70 3.44
C SER A 116 -12.87 1.48 2.71
N TYR A 117 -13.95 2.06 3.23
CA TYR A 117 -15.26 1.95 2.61
C TYR A 117 -15.32 2.79 1.34
N ARG A 118 -15.78 2.19 0.23
CA ARG A 118 -15.98 2.89 -1.04
C ARG A 118 -17.39 3.47 -1.10
N LYS A 119 -17.49 4.78 -1.31
CA LYS A 119 -18.76 5.53 -1.41
C LYS A 119 -19.40 5.49 -2.80
N VAL A 120 -18.59 5.26 -3.84
CA VAL A 120 -19.05 5.25 -5.23
C VAL A 120 -19.44 3.85 -5.69
N GLU A 121 -20.55 3.75 -6.43
CA GLU A 121 -20.98 2.51 -7.07
C GLU A 121 -20.03 2.13 -8.22
N SER A 122 -18.99 1.36 -7.90
CA SER A 122 -18.07 0.79 -8.87
C SER A 122 -17.58 -0.56 -8.38
N ASN A 123 -17.72 -1.58 -9.24
CA ASN A 123 -17.25 -2.94 -8.98
C ASN A 123 -15.78 -3.16 -9.39
N LYS A 124 -15.08 -2.12 -9.85
CA LYS A 124 -13.65 -2.24 -10.20
C LYS A 124 -12.82 -2.45 -8.93
N LEU A 125 -11.99 -3.47 -8.87
CA LEU A 125 -11.11 -3.70 -7.71
C LEU A 125 -10.19 -2.49 -7.49
N VAL A 126 -9.52 -2.06 -8.56
CA VAL A 126 -8.67 -0.86 -8.57
C VAL A 126 -9.48 0.33 -9.04
N LEU A 127 -9.71 1.27 -8.13
CA LEU A 127 -10.19 2.61 -8.44
C LEU A 127 -9.30 3.59 -7.69
N LEU A 128 -8.47 4.30 -8.45
CA LEU A 128 -7.64 5.39 -7.95
C LEU A 128 -8.59 6.53 -7.57
N GLY A 129 -8.60 6.89 -6.30
CA GLY A 129 -9.45 7.92 -5.72
C GLY A 129 -9.00 8.23 -4.30
N GLU A 130 -9.50 9.33 -3.76
CA GLU A 130 -9.12 9.86 -2.46
C GLU A 130 -10.33 9.92 -1.52
N THR A 131 -10.47 11.00 -0.76
CA THR A 131 -11.53 11.23 0.24
C THR A 131 -12.93 11.34 -0.37
N LEU A 132 -13.06 11.64 -1.66
CA LEU A 132 -14.35 11.69 -2.34
C LEU A 132 -14.90 10.28 -2.59
N GLU A 133 -14.03 9.33 -2.90
CA GLU A 133 -14.39 7.95 -3.25
C GLU A 133 -14.36 7.01 -2.06
N TYR A 134 -13.55 7.31 -1.04
CA TYR A 134 -13.34 6.43 0.12
C TYR A 134 -13.47 7.15 1.46
N GLU A 135 -13.90 6.41 2.47
CA GLU A 135 -13.88 6.85 3.87
C GLU A 135 -13.43 5.73 4.82
N PRO A 136 -12.63 6.03 5.84
CA PRO A 136 -12.22 5.05 6.84
C PRO A 136 -13.36 4.74 7.81
N LEU A 137 -13.72 3.48 7.95
CA LEU A 137 -14.75 3.00 8.87
C LEU A 137 -14.23 1.93 9.84
N CYS A 138 -14.78 1.93 11.05
CA CYS A 138 -14.65 0.81 11.97
C CYS A 138 -15.49 -0.39 11.47
N ARG A 139 -15.21 -1.57 12.02
CA ARG A 139 -15.90 -2.82 11.64
C ARG A 139 -17.42 -2.73 11.74
N ASP A 140 -17.93 -2.13 12.82
CA ASP A 140 -19.36 -2.05 13.07
C ASP A 140 -20.05 -1.11 12.08
N CYS A 141 -19.48 0.06 11.81
CA CYS A 141 -20.01 1.00 10.83
C CYS A 141 -19.96 0.41 9.42
N TYR A 142 -18.84 -0.22 9.04
CA TYR A 142 -18.69 -0.89 7.75
C TYR A 142 -19.78 -1.96 7.54
N ASN A 143 -19.99 -2.85 8.51
CA ASN A 143 -20.98 -3.92 8.41
C ASN A 143 -22.43 -3.43 8.47
N LYS A 144 -22.70 -2.25 9.04
CA LYS A 144 -24.05 -1.65 9.05
C LYS A 144 -24.45 -1.12 7.68
N ILE A 145 -23.50 -0.54 6.95
CA ILE A 145 -23.73 0.06 5.61
C ILE A 145 -23.71 -1.00 4.51
N LYS A 146 -22.91 -2.06 4.68
CA LYS A 146 -22.82 -3.17 3.72
C LYS A 146 -24.09 -4.04 3.65
N LYS A 147 -24.97 -3.95 4.65
CA LYS A 147 -26.27 -4.65 4.67
C LYS A 147 -27.27 -3.96 3.75
#